data_AF-A0A534L4J8-F1
#
_entry.id   AF-A0A534L4J8-F1
#
_cell.length_a   1.000
_cell.length_b   1.000
_cell.length_c   1.000
_cell.angle_alpha   90.00
_cell.angle_beta   90.00
_cell.angle_gamma   90.00
#
_symmetry.space_group_name_H-M   'P 1'
#
loop_
_entity.id
_entity.type
_entity.pdbx_description
1 polymer ?
#
loop_
_entity_poly.entity_id
_entity_poly.type
_entity_poly.pdbx_seq_one_letter_code
_entity_poly.pdbx_strand_id
1 'polypeptide(L)'
;MGGTVTKGNRLQVIARKELEKQGYVVHTAVRSVQRRGPIWISQSTDIFNAFDLIATRIEPPQPLRFVQVTTASHVSERIRKVDPVPINPGLASVEIWAYVGGRKRLDRRYKNRRIWLPRNYFQIYLKHRNWEPDRRDRVSVGDDQLEGVSWTEDSPAEELVSAIIRPSHRKAKA
;
A
#
# COMPACT_ATOMS: atom_id res chain seq x y z
N MET A 1 -1.03 -2.87 -20.81
CA MET A 1 -0.87 -1.90 -19.69
C MET A 1 -2.16 -1.78 -18.85
N GLY A 2 -2.63 -2.86 -18.21
CA GLY A 2 -3.96 -2.89 -17.54
C GLY A 2 -3.96 -3.35 -16.07
N GLY A 3 -2.80 -3.60 -15.45
CA GLY A 3 -2.74 -4.26 -14.13
C GLY A 3 -2.74 -3.31 -12.92
N THR A 4 -2.10 -2.15 -13.02
CA THR A 4 -1.81 -1.29 -11.86
C THR A 4 -3.02 -0.48 -11.40
N VAL A 5 -3.85 0.00 -12.35
CA VAL A 5 -5.06 0.79 -12.07
C VAL A 5 -6.11 -0.07 -11.36
N THR A 6 -6.29 -1.31 -11.81
CA THR A 6 -7.24 -2.27 -11.23
C THR A 6 -6.85 -2.67 -9.80
N LYS A 7 -5.54 -2.81 -9.53
CA LYS A 7 -5.02 -3.12 -8.19
C LYS A 7 -5.21 -1.96 -7.21
N GLY A 8 -4.90 -0.74 -7.63
CA GLY A 8 -5.10 0.47 -6.82
C GLY A 8 -6.57 0.66 -6.45
N ASN A 9 -7.47 0.58 -7.44
CA ASN A 9 -8.91 0.69 -7.21
C ASN A 9 -9.43 -0.41 -6.28
N ARG A 10 -8.94 -1.66 -6.41
CA ARG A 10 -9.36 -2.75 -5.50
C ARG A 10 -8.92 -2.53 -4.06
N LEU A 11 -7.69 -2.07 -3.82
CA LEU A 11 -7.21 -1.78 -2.45
C LEU A 11 -8.00 -0.63 -1.82
N GLN A 12 -8.37 0.39 -2.59
CA GLN A 12 -9.25 1.47 -2.12
C GLN A 12 -10.63 0.94 -1.73
N VAL A 13 -11.21 0.04 -2.53
CA VAL A 13 -12.49 -0.60 -2.20
C VAL A 13 -12.41 -1.42 -0.92
N ILE A 14 -11.32 -2.17 -0.70
CA ILE A 14 -11.13 -2.94 0.53
C ILE A 14 -10.97 -1.98 1.73
N ALA A 15 -10.11 -0.97 1.64
CA ALA A 15 -9.92 0.02 2.70
C ALA A 15 -11.22 0.75 3.04
N ARG A 16 -12.01 1.13 2.03
CA ARG A 16 -13.35 1.69 2.21
C ARG A 16 -14.27 0.77 3.01
N LYS A 17 -14.36 -0.51 2.63
CA LYS A 17 -15.19 -1.50 3.35
C LYS A 17 -14.76 -1.64 4.81
N GLU A 18 -13.45 -1.65 5.09
CA GLU A 18 -12.96 -1.73 6.46
C GLU A 18 -13.28 -0.48 7.29
N LEU A 19 -13.28 0.71 6.68
CA LEU A 19 -13.75 1.94 7.33
C LEU A 19 -15.27 1.92 7.55
N GLU A 20 -16.05 1.48 6.57
CA GLU A 20 -17.52 1.34 6.69
C GLU A 20 -17.92 0.37 7.81
N LYS A 21 -17.21 -0.77 7.95
CA LYS A 21 -17.41 -1.71 9.08
C LYS A 21 -17.16 -1.08 10.45
N GLN A 22 -16.31 -0.07 10.53
CA GLN A 22 -16.02 0.69 11.75
C GLN A 22 -17.04 1.82 12.00
N GLY A 23 -18.14 1.88 11.24
CA GLY A 23 -19.21 2.87 11.38
C GLY A 23 -18.92 4.21 10.71
N TYR A 24 -17.94 4.29 9.80
CA TYR A 24 -17.67 5.51 9.05
C TYR A 24 -18.50 5.61 7.79
N VAL A 25 -18.96 6.82 7.47
CA VAL A 25 -19.40 7.19 6.13
C VAL A 25 -18.16 7.59 5.34
N VAL A 26 -17.92 6.96 4.18
CA VAL A 26 -16.68 7.14 3.41
C VAL A 26 -16.96 7.80 2.07
N HIS A 27 -16.33 8.95 1.83
CA HIS A 27 -16.28 9.58 0.52
C HIS A 27 -15.00 9.16 -0.21
N THR A 28 -15.13 8.75 -1.48
CA THR A 28 -13.99 8.34 -2.32
C THR A 28 -13.66 9.46 -3.29
N ALA A 29 -12.36 9.79 -3.40
CA ALA A 29 -11.87 10.74 -4.38
C ALA A 29 -12.14 10.20 -5.79
N VAL A 30 -13.06 10.83 -6.53
CA VAL A 30 -13.31 10.48 -7.93
C VAL A 30 -12.15 11.02 -8.77
N ARG A 31 -11.63 10.23 -9.69
CA ARG A 31 -10.59 10.70 -10.61
C ARG A 31 -11.25 11.31 -11.83
N SER A 32 -10.90 12.56 -12.15
CA SER A 32 -11.16 13.11 -13.47
C SER A 32 -10.05 12.63 -14.42
N VAL A 33 -10.44 12.18 -15.60
CA VAL A 33 -9.49 11.81 -16.65
C VAL A 33 -9.44 12.98 -17.62
N GLN A 34 -8.29 13.65 -17.67
CA GLN A 34 -8.08 14.76 -18.59
C GLN A 34 -7.04 14.36 -19.64
N ARG A 35 -7.30 14.73 -20.90
CA ARG A 35 -6.38 14.49 -21.99
C ARG A 35 -5.40 15.67 -22.09
N ARG A 36 -4.11 15.42 -21.91
CA ARG A 36 -3.04 16.42 -22.10
C ARG A 36 -2.20 16.00 -23.30
N GLY A 37 -2.60 16.44 -24.49
CA GLY A 37 -1.98 16.04 -25.76
C GLY A 37 -2.24 14.55 -26.09
N PRO A 38 -1.22 13.75 -26.44
CA PRO A 38 -1.41 12.31 -26.72
C PRO A 38 -1.51 11.45 -25.43
N ILE A 39 -1.34 12.05 -24.25
CA ILE A 39 -1.27 11.34 -22.96
C ILE A 39 -2.55 11.58 -22.17
N TRP A 40 -3.13 10.50 -21.63
CA TRP A 40 -4.21 10.57 -20.66
C TRP A 40 -3.64 10.72 -19.25
N ILE A 41 -4.04 11.77 -18.54
CA ILE A 41 -3.62 12.03 -17.17
C ILE A 41 -4.83 11.82 -16.27
N SER A 42 -4.67 10.97 -15.27
CA SER A 42 -5.63 10.80 -14.19
C SER A 42 -5.32 11.82 -13.10
N GLN A 43 -6.25 12.74 -12.85
CA GLN A 43 -6.19 13.68 -11.72
C GLN A 43 -7.20 13.23 -10.66
N SER A 44 -6.75 12.96 -9.43
CA SER A 44 -7.67 12.78 -8.32
C SER A 44 -8.27 14.13 -7.95
N THR A 45 -9.61 14.20 -7.81
CA THR A 45 -10.31 15.43 -7.43
C THR A 45 -10.67 15.45 -5.94
N ASP A 46 -9.79 14.96 -5.06
CA ASP A 46 -9.92 15.28 -3.64
C ASP A 46 -9.44 16.71 -3.38
N ILE A 47 -9.92 17.30 -2.28
CA ILE A 47 -9.70 18.72 -1.90
C ILE A 47 -8.20 19.09 -1.89
N PHE A 48 -7.31 18.12 -1.68
CA PHE A 48 -5.86 18.32 -1.59
C PHE A 48 -5.07 17.61 -2.69
N ASN A 49 -5.72 16.91 -3.61
CA ASN A 49 -5.09 15.98 -4.55
C ASN A 49 -4.12 15.00 -3.86
N ALA A 50 -4.36 14.59 -2.61
CA ALA A 50 -3.42 13.89 -1.74
C ALA A 50 -3.97 12.61 -1.10
N PHE A 51 -5.30 12.45 -1.08
CA PHE A 51 -6.01 11.39 -0.40
C PHE A 51 -6.91 10.62 -1.36
N ASP A 52 -7.08 9.33 -1.08
CA ASP A 52 -8.00 8.49 -1.83
C ASP A 52 -9.39 8.45 -1.18
N LEU A 53 -9.45 8.49 0.16
CA LEU A 53 -10.67 8.35 0.95
C LEU A 53 -10.73 9.42 2.04
N ILE A 54 -11.93 9.93 2.30
CA ILE A 54 -12.26 10.77 3.45
C ILE A 54 -13.37 10.06 4.22
N ALA A 55 -13.09 9.65 5.45
CA ALA A 55 -14.04 8.93 6.29
C ALA A 55 -14.48 9.79 7.47
N THR A 56 -15.79 9.88 7.70
CA THR A 56 -16.38 10.69 8.76
C THR A 56 -17.36 9.87 9.60
N ARG A 57 -17.44 10.18 10.89
CA ARG A 57 -18.49 9.68 11.80
C ARG A 57 -18.70 10.66 12.95
N ILE A 58 -19.86 10.59 13.59
CA ILE A 58 -20.20 11.45 14.72
C ILE A 58 -19.47 11.01 15.98
N GLU A 59 -19.37 9.70 16.20
CA GLU A 59 -18.85 9.16 17.46
C GLU A 59 -17.31 9.19 17.55
N PRO A 60 -16.73 9.54 18.72
CA PRO A 60 -15.28 9.49 18.96
C PRO A 60 -14.70 8.08 18.79
N PRO A 61 -13.36 7.88 18.72
CA PRO A 61 -12.28 8.85 18.91
C PRO A 61 -11.88 9.75 17.73
N GLN A 62 -12.13 9.36 16.48
CA GLN A 62 -11.67 10.13 15.32
C GLN A 62 -12.87 10.45 14.43
N PRO A 63 -13.46 11.65 14.56
CA PRO A 63 -14.65 12.00 13.79
C PRO A 63 -14.36 12.17 12.30
N LEU A 64 -13.11 12.47 11.92
CA LEU A 64 -12.70 12.67 10.54
C LEU A 64 -11.32 12.04 10.27
N ARG A 65 -11.20 11.30 9.16
CA ARG A 65 -9.98 10.61 8.76
C ARG A 65 -9.70 10.85 7.28
N PHE A 66 -8.52 11.35 6.97
CA PHE A 66 -8.01 11.49 5.61
C PHE A 66 -7.06 10.34 5.31
N VAL A 67 -7.41 9.50 4.35
CA VAL A 67 -6.73 8.22 4.12
C VAL A 67 -6.18 8.16 2.69
N GLN A 68 -4.88 7.91 2.59
CA GLN A 68 -4.22 7.58 1.34
C GLN A 68 -3.90 6.08 1.31
N VAL A 69 -4.39 5.38 0.29
CA VAL A 69 -4.20 3.93 0.17
C VAL A 69 -2.99 3.64 -0.73
N THR A 70 -2.20 2.65 -0.35
CA THR A 70 -1.00 2.28 -1.10
C THR A 70 -0.56 0.84 -0.82
N THR A 71 0.49 0.36 -1.48
CA THR A 71 1.20 -0.86 -1.08
C THR A 71 2.44 -0.50 -0.25
N ALA A 72 2.94 -1.45 0.55
CA ALA A 72 4.09 -1.25 1.42
C ALA A 72 5.34 -0.66 0.71
N SER A 73 5.52 -0.94 -0.58
CA SER A 73 6.64 -0.42 -1.39
C SER A 73 6.60 1.09 -1.67
N HIS A 74 5.44 1.73 -1.55
CA HIS A 74 5.24 3.14 -1.95
C HIS A 74 4.93 4.06 -0.77
N VAL A 75 5.18 3.64 0.48
CA VAL A 75 4.87 4.45 1.67
C VAL A 75 5.62 5.78 1.65
N SER A 76 6.94 5.76 1.42
CA SER A 76 7.76 6.98 1.43
C SER A 76 7.33 8.00 0.37
N GLU A 77 6.89 7.52 -0.80
CA GLU A 77 6.34 8.37 -1.86
C GLU A 77 5.04 9.04 -1.42
N ARG A 78 4.16 8.29 -0.73
CA ARG A 78 2.90 8.82 -0.22
C ARG A 78 3.07 9.76 0.96
N ILE A 79 4.05 9.52 1.83
CA ILE A 79 4.41 10.46 2.90
C ILE A 79 4.75 11.82 2.31
N ARG A 80 5.63 11.89 1.30
CA ARG A 80 5.99 13.17 0.65
C ARG A 80 4.81 13.94 0.07
N LYS A 81 3.75 13.23 -0.34
CA LYS A 81 2.54 13.82 -0.91
C LYS A 81 1.58 14.34 0.17
N VAL A 82 1.44 13.58 1.25
CA VAL A 82 0.44 13.81 2.30
C VAL A 82 0.97 14.70 3.43
N ASP A 83 2.26 14.60 3.75
CA ASP A 83 2.89 15.31 4.85
C ASP A 83 2.76 16.84 4.77
N PRO A 84 2.85 17.50 3.60
CA PRO A 84 2.66 18.94 3.52
C PRO A 84 1.24 19.44 3.82
N VAL A 85 0.22 18.56 3.84
CA VAL A 85 -1.18 18.99 4.02
C VAL A 85 -1.42 19.44 5.48
N PRO A 86 -1.75 20.72 5.74
CA PRO A 86 -1.90 21.24 7.09
C PRO A 86 -3.27 20.82 7.67
N ILE A 87 -3.28 19.80 8.53
CA ILE A 87 -4.49 19.29 9.18
C ILE A 87 -4.29 19.35 10.69
N ASN A 88 -5.29 19.88 11.40
CA ASN A 88 -5.30 19.93 12.86
C ASN A 88 -5.55 18.51 13.41
N PRO A 89 -4.59 17.92 14.15
CA PRO A 89 -4.72 16.56 14.67
C PRO A 89 -5.82 16.41 15.73
N GLY A 90 -6.29 17.51 16.32
CA GLY A 90 -7.45 17.50 17.22
C GLY A 90 -8.80 17.38 16.51
N LEU A 91 -8.84 17.61 15.18
CA LEU A 91 -10.07 17.53 14.37
C LEU A 91 -10.09 16.31 13.46
N ALA A 92 -8.94 15.94 12.89
CA ALA A 92 -8.86 14.85 11.95
C ALA A 92 -7.53 14.10 12.01
N SER A 93 -7.58 12.81 11.68
CA SER A 93 -6.38 12.01 11.44
C SER A 93 -5.97 12.08 9.97
N VAL A 94 -4.66 11.94 9.74
CA VAL A 94 -4.06 11.83 8.41
C VAL A 94 -3.29 10.52 8.38
N GLU A 95 -3.66 9.67 7.43
CA GLU A 95 -3.30 8.26 7.47
C GLU A 95 -2.84 7.75 6.11
N ILE A 96 -1.83 6.87 6.14
CA ILE A 96 -1.45 6.05 4.98
C ILE A 96 -1.76 4.60 5.31
N TRP A 97 -2.63 3.99 4.51
CA TRP A 97 -3.00 2.59 4.64
C TRP A 97 -2.18 1.79 3.65
N ALA A 98 -1.09 1.19 4.13
CA ALA A 98 -0.18 0.41 3.31
C ALA A 98 -0.54 -1.07 3.36
N TYR A 99 -1.00 -1.61 2.23
CA TYR A 99 -1.32 -3.02 2.14
C TYR A 99 -0.03 -3.87 2.20
N VAL A 100 -0.01 -4.81 3.15
CA VAL A 100 1.01 -5.84 3.32
C VAL A 100 0.37 -7.19 3.02
N GLY A 101 0.51 -7.65 1.77
CA GLY A 101 -0.06 -8.91 1.30
C GLY A 101 0.91 -9.77 0.49
N GLY A 102 0.34 -10.73 -0.26
CA GLY A 102 1.05 -11.67 -1.14
C GLY A 102 1.03 -13.10 -0.61
N ARG A 103 1.63 -14.05 -1.36
CA ARG A 103 1.68 -15.48 -0.98
C ARG A 103 2.24 -15.65 0.44
N LYS A 104 1.73 -16.64 1.19
CA LYS A 104 2.29 -17.00 2.51
C LYS A 104 3.80 -17.20 2.36
N ARG A 105 4.59 -16.46 3.15
CA ARG A 105 6.04 -16.58 3.17
C ARG A 105 6.50 -17.09 4.53
N LEU A 106 7.40 -18.05 4.51
CA LEU A 106 8.06 -18.56 5.71
C LEU A 106 9.00 -17.48 6.27
N ASP A 107 8.99 -17.26 7.58
CA ASP A 107 10.00 -16.44 8.23
C ASP A 107 11.32 -17.22 8.28
N ARG A 108 12.25 -16.82 7.38
CA ARG A 108 13.56 -17.47 7.22
C ARG A 108 14.47 -17.27 8.43
N ARG A 109 14.12 -16.43 9.40
CA ARG A 109 14.89 -16.26 10.65
C ARG A 109 14.84 -17.50 11.54
N TYR A 110 13.78 -18.31 11.44
CA TYR A 110 13.61 -19.51 12.24
C TYR A 110 13.94 -20.75 11.39
N LYS A 111 15.16 -21.30 11.55
CA LYS A 111 15.60 -22.50 10.83
C LYS A 111 14.90 -23.78 11.30
N ASN A 112 14.47 -23.83 12.55
CA ASN A 112 13.94 -25.05 13.20
C ASN A 112 12.41 -25.04 13.37
N ARG A 113 11.73 -23.97 12.93
CA ARG A 113 10.28 -23.83 13.09
C ARG A 113 9.67 -23.21 11.84
N ARG A 114 8.58 -23.80 11.35
CA ARG A 114 7.79 -23.24 10.24
C ARG A 114 6.88 -22.13 10.78
N ILE A 115 7.42 -20.92 10.89
CA ILE A 115 6.66 -19.72 11.27
C ILE A 115 6.33 -18.95 9.99
N TRP A 116 5.05 -18.63 9.78
CA TRP A 116 4.59 -17.87 8.62
C TRP A 116 4.53 -16.39 8.96
N LEU A 117 4.97 -15.53 8.04
CA LEU A 117 4.84 -14.09 8.21
C LEU A 117 3.35 -13.70 8.18
N PRO A 118 2.88 -12.87 9.12
CA PRO A 118 1.54 -12.29 9.03
C PRO A 118 1.46 -11.48 7.72
N ARG A 119 0.41 -11.70 6.94
CA ARG A 119 0.10 -11.03 5.67
C ARG A 119 -1.40 -10.77 5.59
N ASN A 120 -1.85 -10.13 4.52
CA ASN A 120 -3.23 -9.75 4.28
C ASN A 120 -3.74 -8.76 5.32
N TYR A 121 -2.98 -7.68 5.53
CA TYR A 121 -3.39 -6.58 6.41
C TYR A 121 -2.97 -5.23 5.85
N PHE A 122 -3.63 -4.16 6.28
CA PHE A 122 -3.13 -2.80 6.15
C PHE A 122 -2.30 -2.44 7.36
N GLN A 123 -1.06 -2.00 7.14
CA GLN A 123 -0.32 -1.23 8.13
C GLN A 123 -0.76 0.23 8.00
N ILE A 124 -1.35 0.79 9.05
CA ILE A 124 -1.69 2.21 9.09
C ILE A 124 -0.48 2.98 9.62
N TYR A 125 -0.13 4.07 8.92
CA TYR A 125 0.86 5.06 9.33
C TYR A 125 0.14 6.37 9.63
N LEU A 126 0.43 6.96 10.78
CA LEU A 126 -0.28 8.13 11.29
C LEU A 126 0.64 9.35 11.29
N LYS A 127 0.17 10.47 10.72
CA LYS A 127 0.94 11.72 10.69
C LYS A 127 1.33 12.21 12.08
N HIS A 128 0.42 12.15 13.05
CA HIS A 128 0.67 12.59 14.43
C HIS A 128 1.70 11.71 15.17
N ARG A 129 2.08 10.56 14.60
CA ARG A 129 3.14 9.68 15.10
C ARG A 129 4.38 9.70 14.19
N ASN A 130 4.58 10.80 13.46
CA ASN A 130 5.71 10.97 12.53
C ASN A 130 5.86 9.82 11.52
N TRP A 131 4.74 9.21 11.11
CA TRP A 131 4.74 8.08 10.18
C TRP A 131 5.51 6.86 10.68
N GLU A 132 5.68 6.69 11.99
CA GLU A 132 6.26 5.49 12.56
C GLU A 132 5.26 4.33 12.57
N PRO A 133 5.66 3.12 12.14
CA PRO A 133 4.76 1.97 12.13
C PRO A 133 4.55 1.40 13.54
N ASP A 134 3.29 1.32 13.98
CA ASP A 134 2.90 0.58 15.19
C ASP A 134 2.19 -0.73 14.81
N ARG A 135 2.51 -1.83 15.49
CA ARG A 135 1.84 -3.13 15.29
C ARG A 135 0.36 -3.10 15.67
N ARG A 136 -0.04 -2.21 16.57
CA ARG A 136 -1.43 -2.01 17.01
C ARG A 136 -2.28 -1.36 15.93
N ASP A 137 -1.67 -0.64 15.00
CA ASP A 137 -2.35 0.07 13.91
C ASP A 137 -2.54 -0.83 12.68
N ARG A 138 -2.65 -2.15 12.87
CA ARG A 138 -2.85 -3.12 11.79
C ARG A 138 -4.32 -3.47 11.64
N VAL A 139 -4.82 -3.39 10.42
CA VAL A 139 -6.18 -3.82 10.06
C VAL A 139 -6.09 -5.07 9.20
N SER A 140 -6.49 -6.20 9.75
CA SER A 140 -6.55 -7.47 9.02
C SER A 140 -7.62 -7.39 7.91
N VAL A 141 -7.27 -7.88 6.73
CA VAL A 141 -8.20 -8.05 5.60
C VAL A 141 -8.58 -9.53 5.57
N GLY A 142 -9.87 -9.84 5.74
CA GLY A 142 -10.35 -11.23 5.73
C GLY A 142 -10.00 -11.96 4.43
N ASP A 143 -9.67 -13.25 4.54
CA ASP A 143 -9.23 -14.07 3.39
C ASP A 143 -10.31 -14.15 2.28
N ASP A 144 -11.60 -14.13 2.64
CA ASP A 144 -12.75 -14.13 1.71
C ASP A 144 -12.77 -12.93 0.75
N GLN A 145 -12.12 -11.81 1.10
CA GLN A 145 -12.07 -10.62 0.23
C GLN A 145 -10.98 -10.72 -0.85
N LEU A 146 -10.14 -11.76 -0.79
CA LEU A 146 -8.93 -11.95 -1.60
C LEU A 146 -8.96 -13.22 -2.47
N GLU A 147 -9.96 -14.10 -2.37
CA GLU A 147 -10.05 -15.42 -3.04
C GLU A 147 -9.97 -15.43 -4.58
N GLY A 148 -9.87 -14.27 -5.23
CA GLY A 148 -9.73 -14.16 -6.68
C GLY A 148 -8.33 -13.83 -7.20
N VAL A 149 -7.25 -13.90 -6.40
CA VAL A 149 -5.94 -13.37 -6.86
C VAL A 149 -4.72 -14.25 -6.60
N SER A 150 -4.33 -15.02 -7.61
CA SER A 150 -2.94 -15.42 -7.82
C SER A 150 -2.15 -14.21 -8.32
N TRP A 151 -1.43 -13.56 -7.42
CA TRP A 151 -0.43 -12.56 -7.80
C TRP A 151 0.84 -13.29 -8.26
N THR A 152 1.10 -13.29 -9.57
CA THR A 152 2.46 -13.42 -10.10
C THR A 152 3.14 -12.07 -9.90
N GLU A 153 4.12 -12.02 -9.00
CA GLU A 153 5.09 -10.93 -8.98
C GLU A 153 5.90 -11.06 -10.28
N ASP A 154 5.96 -9.98 -11.09
CA ASP A 154 7.05 -9.82 -12.05
C ASP A 154 8.35 -9.82 -11.23
N SER A 155 9.13 -10.90 -11.37
CA SER A 155 10.50 -10.96 -10.89
C SER A 155 11.38 -10.09 -11.79
N PRO A 156 12.15 -9.15 -11.21
CA PRO A 156 13.48 -8.90 -11.74
C PRO A 156 14.47 -9.01 -10.58
N ALA A 157 14.77 -10.23 -10.13
CA ALA A 157 15.78 -10.41 -9.09
C ALA A 157 16.56 -11.74 -9.14
N GLU A 158 16.43 -12.56 -10.18
CA GLU A 158 17.21 -13.81 -10.29
C GLU A 158 18.13 -13.89 -11.52
N GLU A 159 18.06 -12.96 -12.48
CA GLU A 159 18.93 -13.01 -13.68
C GLU A 159 20.26 -12.22 -13.58
N LEU A 160 20.53 -11.52 -12.46
CA LEU A 160 21.75 -10.70 -12.33
C LEU A 160 22.86 -11.29 -11.44
N VAL A 161 22.67 -12.49 -10.87
CA VAL A 161 23.71 -13.12 -10.01
C VAL A 161 24.47 -14.26 -10.71
N SER A 162 24.04 -14.70 -11.90
CA SER A 162 24.72 -15.77 -12.64
C SER A 162 25.81 -15.31 -13.62
N ALA A 163 26.12 -14.01 -13.70
CA ALA A 163 27.08 -13.48 -14.67
C ALA A 163 28.50 -13.19 -14.11
N ILE A 164 28.77 -13.40 -12.81
CA ILE A 164 30.05 -12.98 -12.17
C ILE A 164 30.96 -14.15 -11.72
N ILE A 165 30.71 -15.38 -12.16
CA ILE A 165 31.71 -16.47 -11.95
C ILE A 165 31.97 -17.18 -13.29
N ARG A 166 32.86 -16.59 -14.09
CA ARG A 166 33.63 -17.34 -15.10
C ARG A 166 35.01 -17.64 -14.51
N PRO A 167 35.37 -18.91 -14.24
CA PRO A 167 36.77 -19.26 -14.02
C PRO A 167 37.51 -19.17 -15.36
N SER A 168 38.56 -18.35 -15.41
CA SER A 168 39.46 -18.26 -16.55
C SER A 168 40.30 -19.54 -16.66
N HIS A 169 39.91 -20.48 -17.52
CA HIS A 169 40.81 -21.54 -17.97
C HIS A 169 41.80 -20.95 -19.00
N ARG A 170 42.99 -20.53 -18.55
CA ARG A 170 44.16 -20.44 -19.44
C ARG A 170 44.75 -21.84 -19.58
N LYS A 171 44.58 -22.43 -20.76
CA LYS A 171 45.45 -23.51 -21.25
C LYS A 171 46.78 -22.88 -21.65
N ALA A 172 47.86 -23.19 -20.93
CA ALA A 172 49.21 -23.09 -21.46
C ALA A 172 49.44 -24.30 -22.38
N LYS A 173 49.80 -24.07 -23.64
CA LYS A 173 50.46 -25.05 -24.49
C LYS A 173 51.93 -24.64 -24.59
N ALA A 174 52.79 -25.65 -24.44
CA ALA A 174 54.19 -25.64 -24.83
C ALA A 174 54.36 -25.35 -26.33
#